data_AF-A0A7V7WXK2-F1
#
_entry.id   AF-A0A7V7WXK2-F1
#
_cell.length_a   1.000
_cell.length_b   1.000
_cell.length_c   1.000
_cell.angle_alpha   90.00
_cell.angle_beta   90.00
_cell.angle_gamma   90.00
#
_symmetry.space_group_name_H-M   'P 1'
#
loop_
_entity.id
_entity.type
_entity.pdbx_description
1 polymer ?
#
loop_
_entity_poly.entity_id
_entity_poly.type
_entity_poly.pdbx_seq_one_letter_code
_entity_poly.pdbx_strand_id
1 'polypeptide(L)'
;MLRSIVTASAVALAISMAGCGSLPSGSGSAGASAAEPPRPGQPPPNVLAAEVSWMKQLFEGTPVAIVAESDGAMRVDVPLDFSFDARSSSPKPPLRAVMDKVAQTLARQPSAKVHVGTPGPPARIAAMRKYLTQRGVIGLRVVGLSAPPGDAVTLRVVPGPIAIDRLEDQSLPAPTHAFPASRGKS
;
A
#
# COMPACT_ATOMS: atom_id res chain seq x y z
N MET A 1 18.74 16.92 56.08
CA MET A 1 19.94 16.28 56.68
C MET A 1 20.50 15.34 55.62
N LEU A 2 21.36 15.81 54.69
CA LEU A 2 22.84 15.73 54.73
C LEU A 2 23.33 14.31 55.06
N ARG A 3 24.05 13.59 54.18
CA ARG A 3 25.50 13.71 53.84
C ARG A 3 25.77 12.92 52.52
N SER A 4 26.39 13.43 51.45
CA SER A 4 27.83 13.73 51.23
C SER A 4 28.80 12.60 51.62
N ILE A 5 29.88 12.20 50.93
CA ILE A 5 30.71 12.52 49.74
C ILE A 5 31.77 11.39 49.72
N VAL A 6 32.36 11.00 48.58
CA VAL A 6 33.75 10.51 48.35
C VAL A 6 33.75 9.96 46.90
N THR A 7 34.09 10.70 45.84
CA THR A 7 35.40 11.24 45.41
C THR A 7 36.53 10.20 45.39
N ALA A 8 36.69 9.51 44.27
CA ALA A 8 37.95 8.87 43.90
C ALA A 8 38.30 9.32 42.48
N SER A 9 39.04 10.42 42.42
CA SER A 9 39.76 10.89 41.24
C SER A 9 40.90 9.93 40.93
N ALA A 10 40.86 9.26 39.77
CA ALA A 10 42.03 8.71 39.13
C ALA A 10 42.17 9.42 37.78
N VAL A 11 43.01 10.46 37.77
CA VAL A 11 43.44 11.18 36.57
C VAL A 11 44.35 10.25 35.78
N ALA A 12 43.83 9.69 34.70
CA ALA A 12 44.62 9.10 33.62
C ALA A 12 44.52 10.03 32.41
N LEU A 13 45.57 10.83 32.24
CA LEU A 13 45.78 11.71 31.11
C LEU A 13 46.24 10.85 29.91
N ALA A 14 45.38 10.66 28.91
CA ALA A 14 45.76 10.05 27.64
C ALA A 14 45.03 10.72 26.47
N ILE A 15 45.74 11.66 25.85
CA ILE A 15 45.91 11.88 24.40
C ILE A 15 44.64 12.02 23.55
N SER A 16 44.46 13.25 23.05
CA SER A 16 43.49 13.70 22.06
C SER A 16 43.46 12.86 20.79
N MET A 17 42.28 12.33 20.46
CA MET A 17 41.92 11.97 19.09
C MET A 17 40.58 12.61 18.78
N ALA A 18 40.58 13.47 17.77
CA ALA A 18 39.41 14.16 17.26
C ALA A 18 38.33 13.14 16.85
N GLY A 19 37.13 13.30 17.41
CA GLY A 19 35.96 12.53 17.05
C GLY A 19 34.70 13.25 17.55
N CYS A 20 33.96 13.83 16.61
CA CYS A 20 32.74 14.61 16.82
C CYS A 20 31.71 13.83 17.67
N GLY A 21 31.41 14.29 18.88
CA GLY A 21 30.36 13.74 19.74
C GLY A 21 29.14 14.67 19.79
N SER A 22 28.33 14.67 18.73
CA SER A 22 27.01 15.30 18.76
C SER A 22 25.95 14.23 19.03
N LEU A 23 25.39 14.30 20.25
CA LEU A 23 24.03 13.95 20.71
C LEU A 23 23.37 12.66 20.18
N PRO A 24 22.74 11.83 21.06
CA PRO A 24 21.91 10.73 20.61
C PRO A 24 20.76 11.24 19.73
N SER A 25 20.88 10.94 18.43
CA SER A 25 19.82 10.96 17.44
C SER A 25 18.65 10.12 17.92
N GLY A 26 17.65 10.82 18.44
CA GLY A 26 16.29 10.33 18.61
C GLY A 26 15.31 11.17 17.79
N SER A 27 15.76 11.71 16.66
CA SER A 27 14.86 12.32 15.69
C SER A 27 14.28 11.18 14.86
N GLY A 28 13.03 10.82 15.13
CA GLY A 28 12.25 9.96 14.27
C GLY A 28 12.25 10.58 12.88
N SER A 29 13.13 10.08 12.01
CA SER A 29 12.99 10.26 10.58
C SER A 29 11.68 9.59 10.21
N ALA A 30 10.63 10.40 10.16
CA ALA A 30 9.66 10.31 9.10
C ALA A 30 10.48 10.10 7.82
N GLY A 31 10.50 8.85 7.37
CA GLY A 31 10.93 8.52 6.03
C GLY A 31 9.99 9.26 5.10
N ALA A 32 10.33 10.52 4.81
CA ALA A 32 9.97 11.15 3.57
C ALA A 32 10.65 10.29 2.51
N SER A 33 9.94 9.24 2.08
CA SER A 33 10.28 8.53 0.86
C SER A 33 10.36 9.59 -0.21
N ALA A 34 11.59 9.86 -0.66
CA ALA A 34 11.82 10.59 -1.89
C ALA A 34 10.93 9.93 -2.94
N ALA A 35 10.04 10.71 -3.53
CA ALA A 35 9.18 10.25 -4.60
C ALA A 35 10.09 9.82 -5.76
N GLU A 36 10.36 8.51 -5.82
CA GLU A 36 11.09 7.90 -6.92
C GLU A 36 10.27 8.15 -8.20
N PRO A 37 10.87 8.69 -9.28
CA PRO A 37 10.14 8.95 -10.50
C PRO A 37 9.47 7.66 -10.98
N PRO A 38 8.22 7.73 -11.49
CA PRO A 38 7.48 6.55 -11.89
C PRO A 38 8.27 5.76 -12.94
N ARG A 39 8.55 4.50 -12.64
CA ARG A 39 9.12 3.55 -13.60
C ARG A 39 8.12 3.36 -14.75
N PRO A 40 8.57 3.21 -16.01
CA PRO A 40 7.68 2.89 -17.13
C PRO A 40 6.82 1.66 -16.81
N GLY A 41 5.49 1.81 -16.85
CA GLY A 41 4.53 0.76 -16.50
C GLY A 41 3.97 0.81 -15.07
N GLN A 42 4.45 1.72 -14.21
CA GLN A 42 3.87 1.97 -12.89
C GLN A 42 2.60 2.83 -13.02
N PRO A 43 1.45 2.45 -12.44
CA PRO A 43 0.29 3.34 -12.36
C PRO A 43 0.67 4.65 -11.65
N PRO A 44 0.06 5.80 -12.03
CA PRO A 44 0.43 7.07 -11.46
C PRO A 44 0.25 7.05 -9.93
N PRO A 45 1.17 7.67 -9.16
CA PRO A 45 0.92 7.89 -7.74
C PRO A 45 -0.40 8.64 -7.64
N ASN A 46 -1.28 8.23 -6.71
CA ASN A 46 -2.60 8.83 -6.42
C ASN A 46 -3.84 8.19 -7.08
N VAL A 47 -3.76 7.14 -7.91
CA VAL A 47 -4.95 6.48 -8.53
C VAL A 47 -6.00 6.07 -7.48
N LEU A 48 -5.56 5.60 -6.32
CA LEU A 48 -6.43 5.18 -5.21
C LEU A 48 -6.59 6.23 -4.11
N ALA A 49 -6.14 7.47 -4.26
CA ALA A 49 -6.10 8.40 -3.13
C ALA A 49 -7.48 8.87 -2.64
N ALA A 50 -8.42 9.05 -3.56
CA ALA A 50 -9.82 9.31 -3.21
C ALA A 50 -10.39 8.13 -2.39
N GLU A 51 -10.04 6.91 -2.79
CA GLU A 51 -10.46 5.68 -2.10
C GLU A 51 -9.82 5.53 -0.72
N VAL A 52 -8.52 5.84 -0.59
CA VAL A 52 -7.83 5.88 0.70
C VAL A 52 -8.51 6.87 1.66
N SER A 53 -8.84 8.07 1.17
CA SER A 53 -9.48 9.10 1.98
C SER A 53 -10.89 8.69 2.41
N TRP A 54 -11.67 8.12 1.50
CA TRP A 54 -12.99 7.57 1.78
C TRP A 54 -12.93 6.42 2.80
N MET A 55 -12.00 5.48 2.64
CA MET A 55 -11.81 4.40 3.60
C MET A 55 -11.42 4.93 4.98
N LYS A 56 -10.50 5.90 5.06
CA LYS A 56 -10.09 6.50 6.33
C LYS A 56 -11.26 7.12 7.07
N GLN A 57 -12.13 7.84 6.36
CA GLN A 57 -13.34 8.43 6.94
C GLN A 57 -14.32 7.36 7.42
N LEU A 58 -14.51 6.27 6.65
CA LEU A 58 -15.42 5.18 7.03
C LEU A 58 -14.96 4.42 8.28
N PHE A 59 -13.65 4.30 8.48
CA PHE A 59 -13.05 3.55 9.57
C PHE A 59 -12.47 4.47 10.64
N GLU A 60 -12.83 5.74 10.63
CA GLU A 60 -12.43 6.68 11.66
C GLU A 60 -12.94 6.21 13.04
N GLY A 61 -12.06 6.21 14.04
CA GLY A 61 -12.36 5.68 15.37
C GLY A 61 -12.38 4.15 15.49
N THR A 62 -12.04 3.41 14.42
CA THR A 62 -11.81 1.96 14.49
C THR A 62 -10.31 1.64 14.52
N PRO A 63 -9.89 0.47 15.07
CA PRO A 63 -8.49 0.09 15.12
C PRO A 63 -7.94 -0.39 13.76
N VAL A 64 -8.60 -0.06 12.65
CA VAL A 64 -8.19 -0.44 11.29
C VAL A 64 -7.22 0.62 10.77
N ALA A 65 -5.98 0.23 10.48
CA ALA A 65 -5.00 1.15 9.92
C ALA A 65 -5.09 1.17 8.39
N ILE A 66 -5.23 2.36 7.81
CA ILE A 66 -5.36 2.54 6.36
C ILE A 66 -4.21 3.42 5.88
N VAL A 67 -3.40 2.88 4.99
CA VAL A 67 -2.14 3.47 4.54
C VAL A 67 -2.12 3.55 3.02
N ALA A 68 -1.84 4.74 2.48
CA ALA A 68 -1.48 4.89 1.07
C ALA A 68 -0.01 4.51 0.91
N GLU A 69 0.28 3.61 -0.03
CA GLU A 69 1.64 3.23 -0.36
C GLU A 69 2.21 4.10 -1.49
N SER A 70 3.53 4.19 -1.55
CA SER A 70 4.23 4.99 -2.56
C SER A 70 4.06 4.48 -3.99
N ASP A 71 3.71 3.20 -4.18
CA ASP A 71 3.38 2.63 -5.50
C ASP A 71 1.94 2.94 -5.95
N GLY A 72 1.18 3.72 -5.18
CA GLY A 72 -0.24 4.01 -5.45
C GLY A 72 -1.19 2.91 -4.96
N ALA A 73 -0.69 1.87 -4.30
CA ALA A 73 -1.52 0.88 -3.62
C ALA A 73 -2.13 1.44 -2.32
N MET A 74 -3.23 0.83 -1.90
CA MET A 74 -3.87 1.08 -0.61
C MET A 74 -3.70 -0.16 0.25
N ARG A 75 -3.08 -0.02 1.43
CA ARG A 75 -2.97 -1.08 2.43
C ARG A 75 -3.95 -0.83 3.56
N VAL A 76 -4.67 -1.88 3.93
CA VAL A 76 -5.59 -1.91 5.05
C VAL A 76 -5.11 -2.98 6.00
N ASP A 77 -4.88 -2.62 7.25
CA ASP A 77 -4.40 -3.51 8.29
C ASP A 77 -5.44 -3.60 9.40
N VAL A 78 -5.88 -4.83 9.68
CA VAL A 78 -6.92 -5.11 10.67
C VAL A 78 -6.31 -6.00 11.75
N PRO A 79 -6.34 -5.63 13.03
CA PRO A 79 -5.78 -6.46 14.10
C PRO A 79 -6.44 -7.84 14.14
N LEU A 80 -5.66 -8.85 14.52
CA LEU A 80 -6.12 -10.25 14.45
C LEU A 80 -7.33 -10.52 15.36
N ASP A 81 -7.42 -9.89 16.53
CA ASP A 81 -8.53 -10.00 17.49
C ASP A 81 -9.92 -9.72 16.89
N PHE A 82 -9.98 -8.75 15.97
CA PHE A 82 -11.21 -8.34 15.28
C PHE A 82 -11.44 -9.10 13.97
N SER A 83 -10.42 -9.84 13.52
CA SER A 83 -10.41 -10.51 12.23
C SER A 83 -10.86 -11.96 12.30
N PHE A 84 -10.24 -12.74 13.21
CA PHE A 84 -10.46 -14.17 13.33
C PHE A 84 -10.47 -14.59 14.80
N ASP A 85 -11.24 -15.63 15.12
CA ASP A 85 -11.10 -16.29 16.41
C ASP A 85 -9.92 -17.28 16.39
N ALA A 86 -9.28 -17.50 17.54
CA ALA A 86 -8.04 -18.28 17.65
C ALA A 86 -8.12 -19.67 17.02
N ARG A 87 -9.28 -20.34 17.11
CA ARG A 87 -9.52 -21.68 16.52
C ARG A 87 -10.34 -21.67 15.23
N SER A 88 -10.73 -20.51 14.73
CA SER A 88 -11.60 -20.39 13.56
C SER A 88 -10.83 -19.86 12.34
N SER A 89 -11.20 -20.38 11.18
CA SER A 89 -10.79 -19.85 9.87
C SER A 89 -11.84 -18.91 9.26
N SER A 90 -13.01 -18.78 9.91
CA SER A 90 -14.11 -17.95 9.42
C SER A 90 -13.90 -16.48 9.83
N PRO A 91 -14.02 -15.53 8.89
CA PRO A 91 -13.85 -14.10 9.19
C PRO A 91 -15.00 -13.58 10.06
N LYS A 92 -14.66 -12.78 11.07
CA LYS A 92 -15.63 -12.15 11.99
C LYS A 92 -16.40 -11.02 11.29
N PRO A 93 -17.58 -10.60 11.81
CA PRO A 93 -18.36 -9.52 11.22
C PRO A 93 -17.60 -8.21 10.95
N PRO A 94 -16.69 -7.73 11.82
CA PRO A 94 -15.92 -6.51 11.57
C PRO A 94 -15.02 -6.63 10.32
N LEU A 95 -14.28 -7.72 10.19
CA LEU A 95 -13.46 -7.98 9.00
C LEU A 95 -14.32 -8.10 7.74
N ARG A 96 -15.49 -8.73 7.84
CA ARG A 96 -16.43 -8.84 6.71
C ARG A 96 -16.89 -7.46 6.22
N ALA A 97 -17.10 -6.50 7.12
CA ALA A 97 -17.41 -5.13 6.75
C ALA A 97 -16.25 -4.45 6.00
N VAL A 98 -15.00 -4.63 6.47
CA VAL A 98 -13.81 -4.14 5.75
C VAL A 98 -13.72 -4.76 4.35
N MET A 99 -13.90 -6.07 4.25
CA MET A 99 -13.88 -6.78 2.98
C MET A 99 -14.99 -6.34 2.01
N ASP A 100 -16.16 -5.97 2.53
CA ASP A 100 -17.25 -5.41 1.74
C ASP A 100 -16.88 -4.04 1.15
N LYS A 101 -16.24 -3.17 1.94
CA LYS A 101 -15.74 -1.87 1.45
C LYS A 101 -14.62 -2.05 0.43
N VAL A 102 -13.71 -2.99 0.64
CA VAL A 102 -12.69 -3.36 -0.35
C VAL A 102 -13.34 -3.90 -1.63
N ALA A 103 -14.41 -4.70 -1.54
CA ALA A 103 -15.14 -5.15 -2.73
C ALA A 103 -15.79 -3.97 -3.49
N GLN A 104 -16.35 -2.97 -2.78
CA GLN A 104 -16.87 -1.74 -3.38
C GLN A 104 -15.77 -0.96 -4.11
N THR A 105 -14.57 -0.88 -3.53
CA THR A 105 -13.38 -0.32 -4.19
C THR A 105 -13.04 -1.04 -5.47
N LEU A 106 -12.97 -2.37 -5.45
CA LEU A 106 -12.63 -3.19 -6.62
C LEU A 106 -13.69 -3.12 -7.72
N ALA A 107 -14.95 -2.84 -7.36
CA ALA A 107 -16.02 -2.58 -8.32
C ALA A 107 -15.86 -1.22 -9.01
N ARG A 108 -15.45 -0.17 -8.27
CA ARG A 108 -15.14 1.16 -8.83
C ARG A 108 -13.85 1.18 -9.65
N GLN A 109 -12.90 0.32 -9.30
CA GLN A 109 -11.58 0.23 -9.94
C GLN A 109 -11.42 -1.14 -10.62
N PRO A 110 -11.96 -1.34 -11.84
CA PRO A 110 -12.01 -2.66 -12.46
C PRO A 110 -10.63 -3.28 -12.76
N SER A 111 -9.60 -2.45 -12.95
CA SER A 111 -8.23 -2.92 -13.19
C SER A 111 -7.48 -3.30 -11.91
N ALA A 112 -7.96 -2.91 -10.72
CA ALA A 112 -7.27 -3.14 -9.46
C ALA A 112 -7.26 -4.63 -9.06
N LYS A 113 -6.27 -5.04 -8.28
CA LYS A 113 -6.17 -6.38 -7.67
C LYS A 113 -6.12 -6.22 -6.17
N VAL A 114 -6.57 -7.22 -5.42
CA VAL A 114 -6.45 -7.26 -3.97
C VAL A 114 -5.55 -8.41 -3.57
N HIS A 115 -4.59 -8.10 -2.72
CA HIS A 115 -3.72 -9.07 -2.08
C HIS A 115 -4.17 -9.23 -0.63
N VAL A 116 -4.48 -10.46 -0.22
CA VAL A 116 -4.95 -10.79 1.13
C VAL A 116 -3.88 -11.60 1.85
N GLY A 117 -3.43 -11.10 3.00
CA GLY A 117 -2.47 -11.75 3.87
C GLY A 117 -3.01 -11.84 5.28
N THR A 118 -2.78 -12.96 5.96
CA THR A 118 -3.15 -13.15 7.37
C THR A 118 -2.13 -14.06 8.04
N PRO A 119 -1.79 -13.80 9.31
CA PRO A 119 -1.06 -14.77 10.11
C PRO A 119 -1.95 -15.99 10.40
N GLY A 120 -1.30 -17.13 10.60
CA GLY A 120 -1.95 -18.40 10.90
C GLY A 120 -2.22 -19.27 9.67
N PRO A 121 -3.22 -20.17 9.72
CA PRO A 121 -3.37 -21.23 8.73
C PRO A 121 -3.85 -20.70 7.36
N PRO A 122 -3.44 -21.35 6.24
CA PRO A 122 -3.83 -20.94 4.89
C PRO A 122 -5.33 -21.03 4.63
N ALA A 123 -6.07 -21.80 5.45
CA ALA A 123 -7.53 -21.87 5.41
C ALA A 123 -8.21 -20.50 5.60
N ARG A 124 -7.60 -19.57 6.35
CA ARG A 124 -8.12 -18.20 6.54
C ARG A 124 -8.10 -17.40 5.23
N ILE A 125 -7.01 -17.50 4.48
CA ILE A 125 -6.88 -16.87 3.15
C ILE A 125 -7.95 -17.42 2.21
N ALA A 126 -8.16 -18.75 2.22
CA ALA A 126 -9.20 -19.38 1.41
C ALA A 126 -10.62 -18.88 1.78
N ALA A 127 -10.91 -18.74 3.08
CA ALA A 127 -12.18 -18.20 3.55
C ALA A 127 -12.38 -16.73 3.13
N MET A 128 -11.34 -15.90 3.23
CA MET A 128 -11.38 -14.51 2.79
C MET A 128 -11.64 -14.42 1.28
N ARG A 129 -10.90 -15.19 0.49
CA ARG A 129 -11.08 -15.26 -0.96
C ARG A 129 -12.50 -15.67 -1.33
N LYS A 130 -13.03 -16.72 -0.70
CA LYS A 130 -14.41 -17.17 -0.90
C LYS A 130 -15.41 -16.05 -0.63
N TYR A 131 -15.24 -15.29 0.45
CA TYR A 131 -16.12 -14.19 0.80
C TYR A 131 -16.07 -13.05 -0.23
N LEU A 132 -14.88 -12.67 -0.72
CA LEU A 132 -14.76 -11.66 -1.78
C LEU A 132 -15.40 -12.12 -3.09
N THR A 133 -15.24 -13.39 -3.45
CA THR A 133 -15.89 -13.95 -4.65
C THR A 133 -17.42 -13.93 -4.52
N GLN A 134 -17.96 -14.22 -3.33
CA GLN A 134 -19.40 -14.11 -3.06
C GLN A 134 -19.92 -12.66 -3.17
N ARG A 135 -19.04 -11.66 -3.05
CA ARG A 135 -19.37 -10.24 -3.26
C ARG A 135 -19.19 -9.77 -4.69
N GLY A 136 -18.87 -10.68 -5.63
CA GLY A 136 -18.72 -10.37 -7.05
C GLY A 136 -17.29 -10.01 -7.46
N VAL A 137 -16.31 -10.12 -6.56
CA VAL A 137 -14.90 -9.96 -6.95
C VAL A 137 -14.45 -11.21 -7.70
N ILE A 138 -13.98 -11.05 -8.94
CA ILE A 138 -13.47 -12.17 -9.72
C ILE A 138 -12.29 -12.81 -8.98
N GLY A 139 -12.32 -14.12 -8.78
CA GLY A 139 -11.32 -14.84 -7.99
C GLY A 139 -9.88 -14.76 -8.51
N LEU A 140 -9.67 -14.30 -9.75
CA LEU A 140 -8.38 -14.00 -10.36
C LEU A 140 -7.78 -12.67 -9.86
N ARG A 141 -8.63 -11.76 -9.37
CA ARG A 141 -8.23 -10.45 -8.80
C ARG A 141 -7.86 -10.55 -7.32
N VAL A 142 -8.11 -11.69 -6.68
CA VAL A 142 -7.79 -11.94 -5.27
C VAL A 142 -6.56 -12.84 -5.18
N VAL A 143 -5.45 -12.27 -4.75
CA VAL A 143 -4.16 -12.97 -4.58
C VAL A 143 -3.94 -13.23 -3.10
N GLY A 144 -3.69 -14.48 -2.74
CA GLY A 144 -3.27 -14.83 -1.37
C GLY A 144 -1.77 -14.57 -1.19
N LEU A 145 -1.41 -13.75 -0.22
CA LEU A 145 -0.02 -13.59 0.22
C LEU A 145 0.20 -14.44 1.47
N SER A 146 1.34 -15.15 1.50
CA SER A 146 1.76 -15.81 2.72
C SER A 146 2.15 -14.77 3.78
N ALA A 147 1.72 -15.01 5.01
CA ALA A 147 1.95 -14.27 6.25
C ALA A 147 2.65 -12.89 6.12
N PRO A 148 1.92 -11.77 6.26
CA PRO A 148 2.56 -10.47 6.47
C PRO A 148 3.33 -10.50 7.80
N PRO A 149 4.45 -9.76 7.94
CA PRO A 149 5.12 -9.62 9.22
C PRO A 149 4.21 -8.85 10.20
N GLY A 150 3.71 -9.52 11.23
CA GLY A 150 2.88 -8.91 12.28
C GLY A 150 1.67 -9.76 12.71
N ASP A 151 0.93 -9.24 13.68
CA ASP A 151 -0.29 -9.86 14.24
C ASP A 151 -1.56 -9.25 13.65
N ALA A 152 -1.54 -8.99 12.34
CA ALA A 152 -2.62 -8.29 11.66
C ALA A 152 -2.93 -8.89 10.28
N VAL A 153 -4.20 -8.78 9.90
CA VAL A 153 -4.71 -9.18 8.60
C VAL A 153 -4.56 -7.99 7.66
N THR A 154 -3.79 -8.19 6.59
CA THR A 154 -3.49 -7.15 5.62
C THR A 154 -4.30 -7.39 4.34
N LEU A 155 -5.03 -6.36 3.90
CA LEU A 155 -5.65 -6.27 2.60
C LEU A 155 -4.98 -5.15 1.81
N ARG A 156 -4.20 -5.50 0.80
CA ARG A 156 -3.49 -4.55 -0.05
C ARG A 156 -4.15 -4.49 -1.41
N VAL A 157 -4.80 -3.38 -1.74
CA VAL A 157 -5.39 -3.11 -3.05
C VAL A 157 -4.33 -2.46 -3.93
N VAL A 158 -3.97 -3.13 -5.02
CA VAL A 158 -2.96 -2.70 -5.98
C VAL A 158 -3.68 -2.18 -7.23
N PRO A 159 -3.44 -0.93 -7.66
CA PRO A 159 -3.97 -0.45 -8.92
C PRO A 159 -3.42 -1.31 -10.07
N GLY A 160 -4.29 -1.66 -11.02
CA GLY A 160 -3.84 -2.31 -12.26
C GLY A 160 -3.06 -1.34 -13.13
N PRO A 161 -2.34 -1.85 -14.15
CA PRO A 161 -1.81 -0.99 -15.19
C PRO A 161 -2.96 -0.16 -15.75
N ILE A 162 -2.78 1.16 -15.78
CA ILE A 162 -3.70 2.03 -16.50
C ILE A 162 -3.65 1.56 -17.94
N ALA A 163 -4.79 1.12 -18.49
CA ALA A 163 -4.89 0.98 -19.93
C ALA A 163 -4.59 2.38 -20.47
N ILE A 164 -3.44 2.53 -21.12
CA ILE A 164 -3.15 3.69 -21.96
C ILE A 164 -4.32 3.70 -22.94
N ASP A 165 -5.30 4.57 -22.68
CA ASP A 165 -6.36 4.82 -23.63
C ASP A 165 -5.63 5.35 -24.86
N ARG A 166 -5.54 4.46 -25.84
CA ARG A 166 -5.09 4.66 -27.22
C ARG A 166 -4.85 6.14 -27.49
N LEU A 167 -3.58 6.56 -27.38
CA LEU A 167 -3.08 7.86 -27.80
C LEU A 167 -3.92 8.40 -28.95
N GLU A 168 -4.67 9.47 -28.70
CA GLU A 168 -4.57 10.70 -29.49
C GLU A 168 -4.53 10.58 -31.02
N ASP A 169 -5.21 9.60 -31.61
CA ASP A 169 -5.44 9.51 -33.06
C ASP A 169 -6.31 10.69 -33.56
N GLN A 170 -7.04 11.34 -32.63
CA GLN A 170 -7.76 12.59 -32.88
C GLN A 170 -6.91 13.87 -32.74
N SER A 171 -5.68 13.80 -32.21
CA SER A 171 -4.75 14.93 -32.16
C SER A 171 -3.82 14.99 -33.37
N LEU A 172 -3.94 14.06 -34.32
CA LEU A 172 -3.22 14.15 -35.59
C LEU A 172 -3.82 15.31 -36.40
N PRO A 173 -3.03 16.33 -36.80
CA PRO A 173 -3.50 17.29 -37.78
C PRO A 173 -3.93 16.52 -39.03
N ALA A 174 -5.05 16.90 -39.63
CA ALA A 174 -5.54 16.31 -40.87
C ALA A 174 -4.37 16.15 -41.86
N PRO A 175 -4.24 15.00 -42.56
CA PRO A 175 -3.11 14.77 -43.46
C PRO A 175 -3.10 15.83 -44.55
N THR A 176 -2.32 16.89 -44.32
CA THR A 176 -2.02 17.93 -45.31
C THR A 176 -0.87 17.44 -46.17
N HIS A 177 -1.07 16.29 -46.79
CA HIS A 177 -0.23 15.82 -47.88
C HIS A 177 -1.15 15.47 -49.03
N ALA A 178 -1.50 16.53 -49.77
CA ALA A 178 -1.91 16.41 -51.16
C ALA A 178 -0.77 15.70 -51.90
N PHE A 179 -0.91 14.39 -52.10
CA PHE A 179 -0.07 13.67 -53.05
C PHE A 179 -0.48 14.14 -54.45
N PRO A 180 0.41 14.76 -55.24
CA PRO A 180 0.10 15.10 -56.61
C PRO A 180 -0.09 13.80 -57.40
N ALA A 181 -1.26 13.64 -58.00
CA ALA A 181 -1.54 12.55 -58.92
C ALA A 181 -0.59 12.66 -60.12
N SER A 182 0.45 11.82 -60.16
CA SER A 182 1.29 11.65 -61.34
C SER A 182 0.46 11.02 -62.46
N ARG A 183 0.00 11.87 -63.38
CA ARG A 183 -0.63 11.48 -64.64
C ARG A 183 0.46 10.93 -65.57
N GLY A 184 0.76 9.63 -65.45
CA GLY A 184 1.58 8.90 -66.41
C GLY A 184 0.75 8.51 -67.63
N LYS A 185 0.99 9.20 -68.77
CA LYS A 185 0.58 8.76 -70.10
C LYS A 185 1.37 7.50 -70.48
N SER A 186 0.70 6.51 -71.04
CA SER A 186 1.26 5.55 -72.00
C SER A 186 0.18 5.22 -73.01
#